data_AF-A0A5K1AEU8-F1
#
_entry.id   AF-A0A5K1AEU8-F1
#
_cell.length_a   1.000
_cell.length_b   1.000
_cell.length_c   1.000
_cell.angle_alpha   90.00
_cell.angle_beta   90.00
_cell.angle_gamma   90.00
#
_symmetry.space_group_name_H-M   'P 1'
#
loop_
_entity.id
_entity.type
_entity.pdbx_description
1 polymer ?
#
loop_
_entity_poly.entity_id
_entity_poly.type
_entity_poly.pdbx_seq_one_letter_code
_entity_poly.pdbx_strand_id
1 'polypeptide(L)'
;NDESYVTEDLQNAKFVEAVPEVVVLDSVETPDWSDKFEKQQRMIVELWHACNVSLIHRSSFFLLFDGDQADSIYMEVELRRLSFLKNKYFNGDHDNNFSIAS
;
A
#
# COMPACT_ATOMS: atom_id res chain seq x y z
N ASN A 1 43.35 -44.44 17.98
CA ASN A 1 43.03 -45.88 17.97
C ASN A 1 42.63 -46.26 19.38
N ASP A 2 41.40 -46.60 19.73
CA ASP A 2 40.23 -46.92 18.92
C ASP A 2 38.95 -46.63 19.74
N GLU A 3 37.85 -46.56 19.00
CA GLU A 3 36.50 -46.16 19.37
C GLU A 3 35.73 -47.09 20.33
N SER A 4 34.64 -46.50 20.85
CA SER A 4 33.32 -47.13 21.11
C SER A 4 33.16 -47.93 22.42
N TYR A 5 32.01 -47.99 23.10
CA TYR A 5 30.62 -47.98 22.63
C TYR A 5 29.65 -47.48 23.74
N VAL A 6 28.47 -47.06 23.31
CA VAL A 6 27.35 -46.38 23.99
C VAL A 6 26.45 -47.35 24.78
N THR A 7 25.81 -46.88 25.87
CA THR A 7 24.41 -47.20 26.27
C THR A 7 23.86 -46.01 27.08
N GLU A 8 22.97 -45.18 26.52
CA GLU A 8 21.50 -45.28 26.68
C GLU A 8 21.05 -45.22 28.14
N ASP A 9 20.49 -44.07 28.53
CA ASP A 9 19.25 -44.05 29.32
C ASP A 9 18.50 -42.74 29.06
N LEU A 10 17.64 -42.86 28.06
CA LEU A 10 16.50 -42.02 27.79
C LEU A 10 15.55 -42.08 28.99
N GLN A 11 15.66 -41.12 29.91
CA GLN A 11 14.58 -40.85 30.85
C GLN A 11 14.54 -39.36 31.23
N ASN A 12 14.06 -38.57 30.28
CA ASN A 12 13.16 -37.46 30.60
C ASN A 12 12.41 -37.06 29.31
N ALA A 13 11.57 -37.98 28.85
CA ALA A 13 10.48 -37.65 27.96
C ALA A 13 9.53 -36.68 28.69
N LYS A 14 9.63 -35.39 28.38
CA LYS A 14 8.61 -34.40 28.67
C LYS A 14 8.32 -33.62 27.38
N PHE A 15 7.23 -34.06 26.77
CA PHE A 15 6.23 -33.23 26.11
C PHE A 15 6.63 -32.57 24.78
N VAL A 16 6.19 -33.26 23.73
CA VAL A 16 5.93 -32.75 22.39
C VAL A 16 5.16 -31.42 22.45
N GLU A 17 5.74 -30.37 21.86
CA GLU A 17 4.95 -29.37 21.17
C GLU A 17 5.62 -29.14 19.82
N ALA A 18 5.11 -29.87 18.81
CA ALA A 18 5.44 -29.64 17.42
C ALA A 18 4.89 -28.27 17.04
N VAL A 19 5.73 -27.23 17.10
CA VAL A 19 5.42 -25.95 16.48
C VAL A 19 5.52 -26.19 14.97
N PRO A 20 4.44 -25.97 14.20
CA PRO A 20 4.51 -26.15 12.76
C PRO A 20 5.50 -25.11 12.23
N GLU A 21 6.55 -25.60 11.58
CA GLU A 21 7.43 -24.81 10.75
C GLU A 21 6.56 -24.13 9.70
N VAL A 22 6.24 -22.85 9.95
CA VAL A 22 5.43 -22.04 9.06
C VAL A 22 6.24 -21.92 7.78
N VAL A 23 5.84 -22.68 6.78
CA VAL A 23 6.25 -22.47 5.40
C VAL A 23 6.03 -21.00 5.08
N VAL A 24 7.12 -20.24 4.96
CA VAL A 24 7.12 -18.87 4.47
C VAL A 24 6.67 -18.92 3.02
N LEU A 25 5.35 -18.87 2.85
CA LEU A 25 4.68 -18.78 1.57
C LEU A 25 4.77 -17.33 1.11
N ASP A 26 5.53 -17.18 0.03
CA ASP A 26 5.50 -16.07 -0.91
C ASP A 26 6.05 -14.74 -0.40
N SER A 27 7.30 -14.46 -0.80
CA SER A 27 7.76 -13.09 -0.99
C SER A 27 6.93 -12.49 -2.12
N VAL A 28 5.69 -12.11 -1.82
CA VAL A 28 4.97 -11.11 -2.60
C VAL A 28 5.90 -9.89 -2.57
N GLU A 29 6.58 -9.63 -3.68
CA GLU A 29 7.35 -8.42 -3.86
C GLU A 29 6.38 -7.25 -3.73
N THR A 30 6.22 -6.75 -2.50
CA THR A 30 5.57 -5.48 -2.26
C THR A 30 6.43 -4.46 -2.99
N PRO A 31 5.90 -3.71 -3.97
CA PRO A 31 6.65 -2.67 -4.63
C PRO A 31 7.30 -1.80 -3.56
N ASP A 32 8.59 -1.47 -3.74
CA ASP A 32 9.27 -0.60 -2.79
C ASP A 32 8.41 0.65 -2.59
N TRP A 33 8.14 0.96 -1.32
CA TRP A 33 7.23 2.04 -0.97
C TRP A 33 7.68 3.35 -1.64
N SER A 34 8.99 3.58 -1.72
CA SER A 34 9.60 4.72 -2.41
C SER A 34 9.12 4.84 -3.86
N ASP A 35 9.15 3.74 -4.62
CA ASP A 35 8.69 3.72 -6.02
C ASP A 35 7.19 4.00 -6.14
N LYS A 36 6.38 3.44 -5.22
CA LYS A 36 4.92 3.68 -5.19
C LYS A 36 4.63 5.14 -4.86
N PHE A 37 5.28 5.67 -3.83
CA PHE A 37 5.16 7.05 -3.39
C PHE A 37 5.47 8.01 -4.53
N GLU A 38 6.60 7.83 -5.22
CA GLU A 38 6.99 8.70 -6.33
C GLU A 38 5.96 8.69 -7.47
N LYS A 39 5.44 7.51 -7.82
CA LYS A 39 4.39 7.38 -8.85
C LYS A 39 3.12 8.12 -8.42
N GLN A 40 2.68 7.93 -7.18
CA GLN A 40 1.48 8.59 -6.64
C GLN A 40 1.68 10.10 -6.55
N GLN A 41 2.84 10.58 -6.11
CA GLN A 41 3.16 12.01 -6.03
C GLN A 41 3.09 12.66 -7.41
N ARG A 42 3.68 12.05 -8.45
CA ARG A 42 3.58 12.55 -9.84
C ARG A 42 2.12 12.65 -10.30
N MET A 43 1.33 11.61 -10.06
CA MET A 43 -0.10 11.61 -10.42
C MET A 43 -0.88 12.71 -9.67
N ILE A 44 -0.62 12.92 -8.38
CA ILE A 44 -1.22 14.00 -7.59
C ILE A 44 -0.87 15.37 -8.18
N VAL A 45 0.41 15.59 -8.52
CA VAL A 45 0.87 16.86 -9.11
C VAL A 45 0.17 17.11 -10.44
N GLU A 46 0.07 16.12 -11.33
CA GLU A 46 -0.66 16.26 -12.60
C GLU A 46 -2.14 16.61 -12.37
N LEU A 47 -2.78 15.92 -11.43
CA LEU A 47 -4.18 16.15 -11.10
C LEU A 47 -4.42 17.52 -10.44
N TRP A 48 -3.47 18.06 -9.68
CA TRP A 48 -3.56 19.43 -9.16
C TRP A 48 -3.66 20.47 -10.27
N HIS A 49 -2.91 20.28 -11.36
CA HIS A 49 -2.99 21.15 -12.53
C HIS A 49 -4.33 20.99 -13.23
N ALA A 50 -4.76 19.75 -13.48
CA ALA A 50 -6.05 19.48 -14.11
C ALA A 50 -7.23 20.07 -13.30
N CYS A 51 -7.19 19.99 -11.97
CA CYS A 51 -8.28 20.44 -11.11
C CYS A 51 -8.13 21.89 -10.62
N ASN A 52 -7.14 22.65 -11.10
CA ASN A 52 -6.86 24.02 -10.66
C ASN A 52 -6.78 24.17 -9.12
N VAL A 53 -6.11 23.22 -8.44
CA VAL A 53 -5.97 23.24 -6.98
C VAL A 53 -5.19 24.48 -6.53
N SER A 54 -5.60 25.12 -5.42
CA SER A 54 -4.97 26.34 -4.92
C SER A 54 -3.51 26.13 -4.53
N LEU A 55 -2.69 27.18 -4.64
CA LEU A 55 -1.27 27.13 -4.29
C LEU A 55 -1.05 26.75 -2.82
N ILE A 56 -1.91 27.24 -1.92
CA ILE A 56 -1.86 26.95 -0.48
C ILE A 56 -1.93 25.42 -0.26
N HIS A 57 -2.93 24.75 -0.84
CA HIS A 57 -3.09 23.29 -0.67
C HIS A 57 -1.90 22.51 -1.24
N ARG A 58 -1.38 22.93 -2.40
CA ARG A 58 -0.17 22.33 -3.00
C ARG A 58 1.03 22.47 -2.07
N SER A 59 1.23 23.65 -1.46
CA SER A 59 2.33 23.89 -0.53
C SER A 59 2.16 23.15 0.80
N SER A 60 0.93 23.04 1.32
CA SER A 60 0.64 22.30 2.55
C SER A 60 1.01 20.84 2.43
N PHE A 61 0.79 20.23 1.26
CA PHE A 61 1.19 18.85 1.01
C PHE A 61 2.69 18.63 1.28
N PHE A 62 3.57 19.48 0.75
CA PHE A 62 5.01 19.34 0.94
C PHE A 62 5.49 19.63 2.37
N LEU A 63 4.66 20.25 3.20
CA LEU A 63 4.97 20.54 4.60
C LEU A 63 4.47 19.46 5.56
N LEU A 64 3.51 18.64 5.12
CA LEU A 64 2.80 17.69 5.98
C LEU A 64 3.22 16.23 5.76
N PHE A 65 3.82 15.91 4.62
CA PHE A 65 4.16 14.54 4.25
C PHE A 65 5.65 14.44 3.95
N ASP A 66 6.32 13.53 4.66
CA ASP A 66 7.76 13.29 4.55
C ASP A 66 8.08 12.17 3.55
N GLY A 67 7.05 11.50 3.04
CA GLY A 67 7.13 10.41 2.07
C GLY A 67 7.50 9.07 2.66
N ASP A 68 7.20 8.88 3.94
CA ASP A 68 7.31 7.59 4.61
C ASP A 68 6.08 6.71 4.35
N GLN A 69 6.15 5.45 4.77
CA GLN A 69 5.05 4.51 4.55
C GLN A 69 3.77 4.89 5.31
N ALA A 70 3.87 5.70 6.37
CA ALA A 70 2.71 6.17 7.13
C ALA A 70 1.85 7.14 6.29
N ASP A 71 2.45 7.83 5.32
CA ASP A 71 1.75 8.73 4.40
C ASP A 71 0.92 8.01 3.33
N SER A 72 1.04 6.67 3.22
CA SER A 72 0.38 5.86 2.19
C SER A 72 -1.14 6.06 2.11
N ILE A 73 -1.80 6.13 3.27
CA ILE A 73 -3.25 6.36 3.33
C ILE A 73 -3.59 7.73 2.76
N TYR A 74 -2.81 8.76 3.10
CA TYR A 74 -3.06 10.11 2.62
C TYR A 74 -2.91 10.19 1.09
N MET A 75 -1.86 9.57 0.52
CA MET A 75 -1.66 9.53 -0.92
C MET A 75 -2.86 8.94 -1.67
N GLU A 76 -3.39 7.83 -1.18
CA GLU A 76 -4.54 7.18 -1.77
C GLU A 76 -5.82 8.02 -1.66
N VAL A 77 -6.01 8.69 -0.52
CA VAL A 77 -7.16 9.58 -0.29
C VAL A 77 -7.10 10.79 -1.24
N GLU A 78 -5.95 11.46 -1.34
CA GLU A 78 -5.82 12.65 -2.18
C GLU A 78 -5.96 12.29 -3.66
N LEU A 79 -5.40 11.16 -4.11
CA LEU A 79 -5.61 10.65 -5.47
C LEU A 79 -7.09 10.41 -5.78
N ARG A 80 -7.84 9.78 -4.86
CA ARG A 80 -9.27 9.53 -5.05
C ARG A 80 -10.05 10.84 -5.13
N ARG A 81 -9.77 11.78 -4.22
CA ARG A 81 -10.42 13.10 -4.18
C ARG A 81 -10.20 13.86 -5.49
N LEU A 82 -8.97 13.92 -5.96
CA LEU A 82 -8.61 14.64 -7.19
C LEU A 82 -9.15 13.95 -8.45
N SER A 83 -9.11 12.62 -8.52
CA SER A 83 -9.67 11.87 -9.63
C SER A 83 -11.19 12.07 -9.73
N PHE A 84 -11.88 12.09 -8.59
CA PHE A 84 -13.30 12.40 -8.53
C PHE A 84 -13.60 13.81 -9.03
N LEU A 85 -12.83 14.81 -8.58
CA LEU A 85 -12.96 16.19 -9.07
C LEU A 85 -12.75 16.27 -10.58
N LYS A 86 -11.68 15.63 -11.09
CA LYS A 86 -11.40 15.58 -12.52
C LYS A 86 -12.59 14.98 -13.29
N ASN A 87 -13.08 13.81 -12.88
CA ASN A 87 -14.22 13.18 -13.56
C ASN A 87 -15.47 14.07 -13.53
N LYS A 88 -15.76 14.70 -12.37
CA LYS A 88 -16.92 15.59 -12.24
C LYS A 88 -16.85 16.81 -13.18
N TYR A 89 -15.69 17.44 -13.32
CA TYR A 89 -15.55 18.67 -14.11
C TYR A 89 -15.25 18.43 -15.58
N PHE A 90 -14.63 17.31 -15.95
CA PHE A 90 -14.22 17.02 -17.33
C PHE A 90 -15.06 15.94 -18.03
N ASN A 91 -15.77 15.08 -17.29
CA ASN A 91 -16.62 14.03 -17.86
C ASN A 91 -18.13 14.28 -17.63
N GLY A 92 -18.49 15.37 -16.94
CA GLY A 92 -19.86 15.72 -16.56
C GLY A 92 -20.81 16.10 -17.70
N ASP A 93 -20.38 16.08 -18.97
CA ASP A 93 -21.25 16.36 -20.12
C ASP A 93 -21.94 15.12 -20.70
N HIS A 94 -21.64 13.90 -20.24
CA HIS A 94 -22.19 12.67 -20.85
C HIS A 94 -23.32 11.96 -20.09
N ASP A 95 -23.67 12.39 -18.87
CA ASP A 95 -24.63 11.66 -18.02
C ASP A 95 -26.05 12.24 -17.98
N ASN A 96 -26.38 13.21 -18.84
CA ASN A 96 -27.74 13.80 -18.90
C ASN A 96 -28.75 13.02 -19.77
N ASN A 97 -28.50 11.77 -20.17
CA ASN A 97 -29.41 11.02 -21.04
C ASN A 97 -29.74 9.58 -20.62
N PHE A 98 -29.67 9.27 -19.32
CA PHE A 98 -30.19 7.99 -18.79
C PHE A 98 -31.17 8.21 -17.64
N SER A 99 -32.21 9.02 -17.86
CA SER A 99 -33.45 9.02 -17.06
C SER A 99 -34.57 9.79 -17.75
N ILE A 100 -34.89 9.48 -19.01
CA ILE A 100 -36.25 9.72 -19.54
C ILE A 100 -36.64 8.55 -20.45
N ALA A 101 -36.98 7.43 -19.83
CA ALA A 101 -37.88 6.43 -20.43
C ALA A 101 -38.68 5.83 -19.27
N SER A 102 -39.86 6.40 -19.04
CA SER A 102 -40.96 5.79 -18.28
C SER A 102 -41.88 5.06 -19.23
#